data_AF-A0A2M6XBV4-F1
#
_entry.id   AF-A0A2M6XBV4-F1
#
_cell.length_a   1.000
_cell.length_b   1.000
_cell.length_c   1.000
_cell.angle_alpha   90.00
_cell.angle_beta   90.00
_cell.angle_gamma   90.00
#
_symmetry.space_group_name_H-M   'P 1'
#
loop_
_entity.id
_entity.type
_entity.pdbx_description
1 polymer ?
#
loop_
_entity_poly.entity_id
_entity_poly.type
_entity_poly.pdbx_seq_one_letter_code
_entity_poly.pdbx_strand_id
1 'polypeptide(L)'
;MKKKLPQRVILSAATGSSGNASLDSSTSLGMTIETATISGSLLVSGKTTVNDLGVTGKISAGLLTIDGLTGCHPEASAEGSSQKDSSPSVQNDCGTGVSINTLSGPLKLQSLALGNIEMMGGLVTIDTKGNITTQGTVTAKEIQAETIKVFGDKTAGSAILPAGLTSITIDSENATDSARIYLTPNTLSSKILTVTAKKIGSFVVGIKSPETIDLKFDWLIIQ
;
A
#
# COMPACT_ATOMS: atom_id res chain seq x y z
N MET A 1 -40.74 67.56 54.87
CA MET A 1 -40.61 66.28 54.13
C MET A 1 -40.16 66.55 52.70
N LYS A 2 -38.88 66.29 52.36
CA LYS A 2 -38.37 66.36 50.98
C LYS A 2 -37.98 64.95 50.55
N LYS A 3 -38.69 64.42 49.54
CA LYS A 3 -38.53 63.06 49.00
C LYS A 3 -37.32 63.06 48.06
N LYS A 4 -36.23 62.39 48.46
CA LYS A 4 -34.99 62.26 47.67
C LYS A 4 -35.17 61.12 46.66
N LEU A 5 -35.18 61.43 45.37
CA LEU A 5 -35.18 60.43 44.28
C LEU A 5 -33.81 59.75 44.18
N PRO A 6 -33.73 58.45 43.88
CA PRO A 6 -32.45 57.77 43.67
C PRO A 6 -31.88 58.11 42.29
N GLN A 7 -30.64 58.61 42.25
CA GLN A 7 -29.86 58.71 41.02
C GLN A 7 -29.44 57.31 40.56
N ARG A 8 -29.82 56.97 39.34
CA ARG A 8 -29.44 55.73 38.67
C ARG A 8 -28.02 55.91 38.12
N VAL A 9 -27.04 55.27 38.76
CA VAL A 9 -25.67 55.19 38.24
C VAL A 9 -25.70 54.28 37.02
N ILE A 10 -25.49 54.84 35.83
CA ILE A 10 -25.21 54.06 34.63
C ILE A 10 -23.72 53.74 34.66
N LEU A 11 -23.36 52.51 35.02
CA LEU A 11 -22.01 51.97 34.79
C LEU A 11 -21.89 51.68 33.29
N SER A 12 -21.30 52.59 32.53
CA SER A 12 -20.81 52.29 31.19
C SER A 12 -19.55 51.42 31.34
N ALA A 13 -19.65 50.13 31.02
CA ALA A 13 -18.47 49.29 30.84
C ALA A 13 -17.70 49.83 29.62
N ALA A 14 -16.60 50.53 29.88
CA ALA A 14 -15.63 50.86 28.84
C ALA A 14 -14.99 49.55 28.37
N THR A 15 -15.41 49.05 27.22
CA THR A 15 -14.70 48.02 26.46
C THR A 15 -13.44 48.63 25.86
N GLY A 16 -12.45 48.87 26.73
CA GLY A 16 -11.09 49.18 26.33
C GLY A 16 -10.46 47.96 25.69
N SER A 17 -10.59 47.85 24.37
CA SER A 17 -9.73 47.01 23.54
C SER A 17 -8.27 47.42 23.78
N SER A 18 -7.52 46.63 24.55
CA SER A 18 -6.08 46.80 24.67
C SER A 18 -5.46 46.23 23.41
N GLY A 19 -4.95 47.13 22.56
CA GLY A 19 -4.46 46.77 21.23
C GLY A 19 -3.17 45.98 21.19
N ASN A 20 -2.60 45.55 22.34
CA ASN A 20 -1.47 44.61 22.47
C ASN A 20 -1.29 44.25 23.96
N ALA A 21 -1.67 43.04 24.38
CA ALA A 21 -1.27 42.50 25.68
C ALA A 21 0.06 41.76 25.52
N SER A 22 1.17 42.41 25.87
CA SER A 22 2.48 41.76 25.93
C SER A 22 2.57 40.95 27.23
N LEU A 23 2.57 39.63 27.11
CA LEU A 23 2.89 38.76 28.25
C LEU A 23 4.42 38.70 28.41
N ASP A 24 4.92 39.42 29.40
CA ASP A 24 6.34 39.37 29.80
C ASP A 24 6.57 38.09 30.62
N SER A 25 7.20 37.09 30.00
CA SER A 25 7.54 35.80 30.62
C SER A 25 8.89 35.84 31.36
N SER A 26 9.31 37.00 31.87
CA SER A 26 10.60 37.19 32.57
C SER A 26 10.76 36.36 33.84
N THR A 27 9.74 35.61 34.26
CA THR A 27 9.84 34.55 35.26
C THR A 27 9.38 33.22 34.65
N SER A 28 10.21 32.19 34.81
CA SER A 28 10.16 30.85 34.20
C SER A 28 8.96 29.98 34.64
N LEU A 29 7.79 30.57 34.80
CA LEU A 29 6.58 29.89 35.22
C LEU A 29 5.81 29.51 33.96
N GLY A 30 5.77 28.21 33.67
CA GLY A 30 4.98 27.67 32.57
C GLY A 30 3.55 28.19 32.62
N MET A 31 3.06 28.68 31.48
CA MET A 31 1.68 29.11 31.35
C MET A 31 0.81 27.89 31.07
N THR A 32 -0.18 27.66 31.91
CA THR A 32 -1.23 26.67 31.66
C THR A 32 -2.49 27.40 31.23
N ILE A 33 -2.92 27.19 30.00
CA ILE A 33 -4.16 27.74 29.45
C ILE A 33 -5.01 26.56 28.97
N GLU A 34 -6.27 26.50 29.36
CA GLU A 34 -7.19 25.43 28.93
C GLU A 34 -7.66 25.61 27.49
N THR A 35 -7.94 26.85 27.08
CA THR A 35 -8.36 27.18 25.71
C THR A 35 -7.77 28.51 25.25
N ALA A 36 -7.28 28.55 24.02
CA ALA A 36 -6.79 29.77 23.38
C ALA A 36 -7.17 29.76 21.90
N THR A 37 -7.68 30.88 21.41
CA THR A 37 -7.91 31.10 19.98
C THR A 37 -6.94 32.14 19.48
N ILE A 38 -6.12 31.77 18.49
CA ILE A 38 -5.20 32.68 17.80
C ILE A 38 -5.79 32.98 16.43
N SER A 39 -6.23 34.22 16.20
CA SER A 39 -6.83 34.65 14.93
C SER A 39 -5.80 35.02 13.85
N GLY A 40 -4.52 35.10 14.22
CA GLY A 40 -3.41 35.41 13.34
C GLY A 40 -2.37 34.29 13.26
N SER A 41 -1.12 34.66 13.01
CA SER A 41 0.00 33.70 12.96
C SER A 41 0.50 33.36 14.37
N LEU A 42 0.69 32.08 14.62
CA LEU A 42 1.44 31.58 15.78
C LEU A 42 2.85 31.20 15.31
N LEU A 43 3.87 31.88 15.83
CA LEU A 43 5.27 31.49 15.64
C LEU A 43 5.74 30.72 16.86
N VAL A 44 6.12 29.46 16.68
CA VAL A 44 6.78 28.67 17.73
C VAL A 44 8.23 28.47 17.32
N SER A 45 9.16 29.10 18.04
CA SER A 45 10.60 28.99 17.76
C SER A 45 11.22 27.69 18.31
N GLY A 46 10.48 26.96 19.14
CA GLY A 46 10.89 25.70 19.75
C GLY A 46 10.09 24.50 19.23
N LYS A 47 10.13 23.41 19.98
CA LYS A 47 9.32 22.21 19.71
C LYS A 47 7.87 22.46 20.11
N THR A 48 6.95 21.91 19.32
CA THR A 48 5.52 21.87 19.65
C THR A 48 5.09 20.42 19.76
N THR A 49 4.42 20.08 20.87
CA THR A 49 3.73 18.81 21.03
C THR A 49 2.24 19.06 20.95
N VAL A 50 1.55 18.32 20.10
CA VAL A 50 0.10 18.38 19.94
C VAL A 50 -0.45 16.97 20.11
N ASN A 51 -1.49 16.82 20.93
CA ASN A 51 -2.15 15.53 21.11
C ASN A 51 -3.08 15.22 19.93
N ASP A 52 -3.73 16.25 19.40
CA ASP A 52 -4.57 16.19 18.21
C ASP A 52 -4.27 17.42 17.34
N LEU A 53 -4.23 17.21 16.03
CA LEU A 53 -3.91 18.22 15.04
C LEU A 53 -4.90 18.15 13.88
N GLY A 54 -5.87 19.04 13.89
CA GLY A 54 -6.72 19.32 12.73
C GLY A 54 -6.07 20.37 11.83
N VAL A 55 -5.88 20.05 10.55
CA VAL A 55 -5.42 21.02 9.54
C VAL A 55 -6.43 21.10 8.41
N THR A 56 -7.06 22.25 8.25
CA THR A 56 -7.97 22.55 7.13
C THR A 56 -7.25 23.09 5.90
N GLY A 57 -6.02 23.58 6.08
CA GLY A 57 -5.15 24.11 5.04
C GLY A 57 -4.04 23.14 4.60
N LYS A 58 -2.88 23.72 4.24
CA LYS A 58 -1.70 22.96 3.80
C LYS A 58 -0.69 22.83 4.95
N ILE A 59 -0.16 21.62 5.13
CA ILE A 59 1.07 21.40 5.90
C ILE A 59 2.25 21.54 4.94
N SER A 60 3.22 22.39 5.28
CA SER A 60 4.48 22.54 4.55
C SER A 60 5.63 22.29 5.53
N ALA A 61 6.21 21.09 5.47
CA ALA A 61 7.34 20.69 6.30
C ALA A 61 8.52 20.33 5.40
N GLY A 62 9.74 20.51 5.90
CA GLY A 62 10.94 20.04 5.21
C GLY A 62 10.98 18.51 5.20
N LEU A 63 11.10 17.92 6.39
CA LEU A 63 10.94 16.48 6.61
C LEU A 63 9.61 16.23 7.32
N LEU A 64 8.82 15.31 6.77
CA LEU A 64 7.66 14.75 7.43
C LEU A 64 7.94 13.27 7.71
N THR A 65 7.90 12.90 8.98
CA THR A 65 7.93 11.51 9.42
C THR A 65 6.59 11.21 10.08
N ILE A 66 5.92 10.16 9.64
CA ILE A 66 4.71 9.65 10.27
C ILE A 66 5.10 8.33 10.91
N ASP A 67 5.24 8.37 12.22
CA ASP A 67 5.43 7.19 13.05
C ASP A 67 4.14 7.02 13.86
N GLY A 68 3.27 6.12 13.40
CA GLY A 68 2.03 5.90 14.10
C GLY A 68 2.25 4.93 15.24
N LEU A 69 1.69 5.26 16.40
CA LEU A 69 1.76 4.40 17.58
C LEU A 69 0.94 3.12 17.33
N THR A 70 1.62 2.01 17.04
CA THR A 70 0.96 0.71 16.98
C THR A 70 0.59 0.29 18.40
N GLY A 71 -0.69 0.41 18.77
CA GLY A 71 -1.22 0.00 20.07
C GLY A 71 -1.28 -1.52 20.30
N CYS A 72 -0.37 -2.29 19.70
CA CYS A 72 -0.32 -3.74 19.87
C CYS A 72 0.88 -4.07 20.77
N HIS A 73 0.71 -4.03 22.09
CA HIS A 73 1.63 -4.70 22.98
C HIS A 73 1.20 -6.19 23.04
N PRO A 74 1.99 -7.15 22.52
CA PRO A 74 1.73 -8.55 22.76
C PRO A 74 2.38 -8.94 24.09
N GLU A 75 1.97 -8.35 25.20
CA GLU A 75 2.29 -8.95 26.51
C GLU A 75 1.04 -8.96 27.39
N ALA A 76 0.50 -10.17 27.53
CA ALA A 76 -0.23 -10.72 28.68
C ALA A 76 -1.46 -11.54 28.23
N SER A 77 -1.24 -12.64 27.52
CA SER A 77 -2.10 -13.84 27.61
C SER A 77 -1.43 -15.08 27.03
N ALA A 78 -0.12 -15.25 27.25
CA ALA A 78 0.42 -16.59 27.40
C ALA A 78 0.14 -17.02 28.84
N GLU A 79 -1.08 -17.47 29.11
CA GLU A 79 -1.40 -18.57 30.02
C GLU A 79 -2.92 -18.83 30.01
N GLY A 80 -3.26 -20.09 29.73
CA GLY A 80 -4.58 -20.68 29.54
C GLY A 80 -5.82 -19.92 30.01
N SER A 81 -6.68 -19.55 29.06
CA SER A 81 -8.11 -19.53 29.28
C SER A 81 -8.85 -20.18 28.12
N SER A 82 -9.19 -21.46 28.32
CA SER A 82 -10.32 -22.08 27.63
C SER A 82 -11.60 -21.34 28.05
N GLN A 83 -11.98 -20.29 27.32
CA GLN A 83 -13.34 -19.75 27.39
C GLN A 83 -13.98 -19.83 26.01
N LYS A 84 -14.64 -20.97 25.79
CA LYS A 84 -15.66 -21.15 24.77
C LYS A 84 -16.94 -20.52 25.31
N ASP A 85 -17.09 -19.21 25.18
CA ASP A 85 -18.37 -18.55 25.44
C ASP A 85 -18.95 -18.00 24.14
N SER A 86 -20.22 -18.33 23.93
CA SER A 86 -20.98 -18.10 22.71
C SER A 86 -21.72 -16.77 22.85
N SER A 87 -20.97 -15.68 22.86
CA SER A 87 -21.48 -14.31 22.77
C SER A 87 -20.84 -13.60 21.59
N PRO A 88 -21.58 -12.75 20.86
CA PRO A 88 -21.16 -12.25 19.56
C PRO A 88 -19.87 -11.45 19.70
N SER A 89 -18.79 -12.03 19.18
CA SER A 89 -17.52 -11.39 18.82
C SER A 89 -17.21 -10.12 19.61
N VAL A 90 -16.54 -10.28 20.75
CA VAL A 90 -15.53 -9.28 21.13
C VAL A 90 -14.52 -9.32 20.00
N GLN A 91 -14.71 -8.46 18.99
CA GLN A 91 -13.61 -8.08 18.14
C GLN A 91 -12.57 -7.54 19.11
N ASN A 92 -11.45 -8.26 19.24
CA ASN A 92 -10.18 -7.61 19.49
C ASN A 92 -10.01 -6.63 18.32
N ASP A 93 -10.63 -5.46 18.46
CA ASP A 93 -10.44 -4.30 17.60
C ASP A 93 -9.05 -3.75 17.93
N CYS A 94 -8.07 -4.58 17.63
CA CYS A 94 -6.71 -4.18 17.39
C CYS A 94 -6.80 -3.35 16.11
N GLY A 95 -7.25 -2.10 16.25
CA GLY A 95 -7.52 -1.14 15.20
C GLY A 95 -6.25 -0.81 14.41
N THR A 96 -5.83 -1.77 13.58
CA THR A 96 -5.69 -1.63 12.14
C THR A 96 -4.87 -0.45 11.64
N GLY A 97 -3.64 -0.35 12.13
CA GLY A 97 -2.51 0.20 11.39
C GLY A 97 -2.48 1.72 11.20
N VAL A 98 -1.27 2.23 11.01
CA VAL A 98 -1.03 3.62 10.62
C VAL A 98 -1.55 3.79 9.20
N SER A 99 -2.62 4.56 9.01
CA SER A 99 -3.24 4.78 7.70
C SER A 99 -3.24 6.25 7.30
N ILE A 100 -3.19 6.49 5.99
CA ILE A 100 -3.34 7.81 5.38
C ILE A 100 -4.62 7.76 4.55
N ASN A 101 -5.64 8.49 5.00
CA ASN A 101 -6.95 8.52 4.36
C ASN A 101 -7.24 9.90 3.78
N THR A 102 -8.11 9.95 2.77
CA THR A 102 -8.63 11.20 2.21
C THR A 102 -10.13 11.31 2.47
N LEU A 103 -10.59 12.49 2.91
CA LEU A 103 -12.03 12.76 3.09
C LEU A 103 -12.75 12.98 1.75
N SER A 104 -12.04 13.55 0.78
CA SER A 104 -12.57 13.86 -0.55
C SER A 104 -11.49 13.65 -1.61
N GLY A 105 -11.83 12.90 -2.65
CA GLY A 105 -10.94 12.59 -3.78
C GLY A 105 -9.83 11.57 -3.46
N PRO A 106 -9.02 11.21 -4.46
CA PRO A 106 -7.95 10.22 -4.31
C PRO A 106 -6.74 10.78 -3.57
N LEU A 107 -6.05 9.93 -2.81
CA LEU A 107 -4.71 10.22 -2.29
C LEU A 107 -3.74 10.37 -3.46
N LYS A 108 -3.02 11.50 -3.50
CA LYS A 108 -1.97 11.74 -4.49
C LYS A 108 -0.62 11.67 -3.81
N LEU A 109 0.18 10.69 -4.19
CA LEU A 109 1.60 10.64 -3.84
C LEU A 109 2.37 11.30 -4.98
N GLN A 110 3.06 12.39 -4.65
CA GLN A 110 3.98 13.08 -5.57
C GLN A 110 3.36 13.45 -6.93
N SER A 111 2.29 14.24 -6.91
CA SER A 111 1.49 14.60 -8.09
C SER A 111 2.25 15.29 -9.24
N LEU A 112 3.47 15.78 -8.99
CA LEU A 112 4.31 16.45 -9.99
C LEU A 112 5.32 15.50 -10.67
N ALA A 113 5.41 14.23 -10.23
CA ALA A 113 6.32 13.23 -10.79
C ALA A 113 7.79 13.70 -10.91
N LEU A 114 8.28 14.45 -9.91
CA LEU A 114 9.65 15.02 -9.86
C LEU A 114 10.76 13.98 -9.57
N GLY A 115 10.44 12.69 -9.52
CA GLY A 115 11.30 11.61 -8.98
C GLY A 115 10.50 10.32 -8.75
N ASN A 116 11.17 9.24 -8.37
CA ASN A 116 10.49 7.95 -8.14
C ASN A 116 9.83 7.90 -6.76
N ILE A 117 8.82 7.06 -6.61
CA ILE A 117 8.29 6.63 -5.31
C ILE A 117 8.97 5.31 -4.96
N GLU A 118 9.62 5.27 -3.80
CA GLU A 118 10.26 4.07 -3.28
C GLU A 118 9.56 3.58 -2.01
N MET A 119 9.30 2.28 -1.95
CA MET A 119 8.69 1.62 -0.80
C MET A 119 9.61 0.49 -0.31
N MET A 120 9.69 0.33 1.02
CA MET A 120 10.46 -0.73 1.68
C MET A 120 11.93 -0.80 1.23
N GLY A 121 12.61 0.36 1.15
CA GLY A 121 14.01 0.41 0.71
C GLY A 121 14.21 0.06 -0.76
N GLY A 122 13.22 0.34 -1.62
CA GLY A 122 13.32 0.14 -3.07
C GLY A 122 12.94 -1.26 -3.55
N LEU A 123 12.34 -2.09 -2.70
CA LEU A 123 11.79 -3.39 -3.12
C LEU A 123 10.57 -3.24 -4.03
N VAL A 124 9.83 -2.14 -3.85
CA VAL A 124 8.79 -1.70 -4.79
C VAL A 124 9.07 -0.25 -5.17
N THR A 125 9.14 0.02 -6.47
CA THR A 125 9.36 1.37 -6.99
C THR A 125 8.32 1.71 -8.05
N ILE A 126 7.86 2.97 -8.05
CA ILE A 126 7.04 3.54 -9.12
C ILE A 126 7.86 4.67 -9.76
N ASP A 127 8.15 4.56 -11.05
CA ASP A 127 8.89 5.59 -11.77
C ASP A 127 7.99 6.77 -12.17
N THR A 128 8.60 7.83 -12.70
CA THR A 128 7.89 9.04 -13.13
C THR A 128 6.97 8.84 -14.34
N LYS A 129 7.00 7.67 -14.99
CA LYS A 129 6.09 7.26 -16.08
C LYS A 129 4.96 6.36 -15.56
N GLY A 130 4.95 6.01 -14.28
CA GLY A 130 3.97 5.11 -13.67
C GLY A 130 4.30 3.63 -13.82
N ASN A 131 5.50 3.26 -14.27
CA ASN A 131 5.91 1.85 -14.30
C ASN A 131 6.19 1.38 -12.87
N ILE A 132 5.70 0.19 -12.54
CA ILE A 132 5.92 -0.45 -11.25
C ILE A 132 6.97 -1.54 -11.41
N THR A 133 8.00 -1.52 -10.57
CA THR A 133 8.96 -2.63 -10.44
C THR A 133 8.85 -3.23 -9.05
N THR A 134 8.75 -4.55 -8.98
CA THR A 134 8.72 -5.32 -7.72
C THR A 134 9.83 -6.37 -7.75
N GLN A 135 10.63 -6.45 -6.69
CA GLN A 135 11.63 -7.52 -6.55
C GLN A 135 11.03 -8.83 -6.00
N GLY A 136 9.82 -8.76 -5.43
CA GLY A 136 9.08 -9.91 -4.92
C GLY A 136 7.91 -10.34 -5.82
N THR A 137 7.06 -11.21 -5.27
CA THR A 137 5.86 -11.73 -5.95
C THR A 137 4.70 -10.73 -5.89
N VAL A 138 3.95 -10.63 -7.00
CA VAL A 138 2.67 -9.91 -7.05
C VAL A 138 1.53 -10.93 -6.95
N THR A 139 0.76 -10.89 -5.86
CA THR A 139 -0.46 -11.69 -5.68
C THR A 139 -1.66 -10.86 -6.10
N ALA A 140 -2.39 -11.31 -7.13
CA ALA A 140 -3.59 -10.65 -7.62
C ALA A 140 -4.71 -11.67 -7.81
N LYS A 141 -5.96 -11.25 -7.53
CA LYS A 141 -7.14 -12.07 -7.80
C LYS A 141 -7.44 -12.16 -9.30
N GLU A 142 -7.22 -11.07 -10.02
CA GLU A 142 -7.48 -10.95 -11.45
C GLU A 142 -6.48 -9.96 -12.06
N ILE A 143 -6.03 -10.23 -13.30
CA ILE A 143 -5.16 -9.35 -14.08
C ILE A 143 -5.89 -9.02 -15.38
N GLN A 144 -6.21 -7.74 -15.59
CA GLN A 144 -6.73 -7.21 -16.85
C GLN A 144 -5.62 -6.41 -17.52
N ALA A 145 -5.19 -6.85 -18.70
CA ALA A 145 -4.13 -6.20 -19.46
C ALA A 145 -4.43 -6.29 -20.96
N GLU A 146 -4.11 -5.24 -21.70
CA GLU A 146 -4.18 -5.25 -23.18
C GLU A 146 -3.09 -6.16 -23.78
N THR A 147 -1.93 -6.24 -23.13
CA THR A 147 -0.81 -7.06 -23.57
C THR A 147 0.00 -7.53 -22.36
N ILE A 148 0.46 -8.78 -22.41
CA ILE A 148 1.37 -9.37 -21.42
C ILE A 148 2.69 -9.67 -22.13
N LYS A 149 3.76 -9.02 -21.70
CA LYS A 149 5.12 -9.34 -22.12
C LYS A 149 5.81 -10.12 -21.01
N VAL A 150 6.09 -11.39 -21.27
CA VAL A 150 6.89 -12.23 -20.37
C VAL A 150 8.35 -12.03 -20.71
N PHE A 151 9.15 -11.62 -19.72
CA PHE A 151 10.60 -11.49 -19.88
C PHE A 151 11.30 -12.76 -19.38
N GLY A 152 12.34 -13.18 -20.09
CA GLY A 152 13.08 -14.41 -19.82
C GLY A 152 12.47 -15.66 -20.45
N ASP A 153 13.16 -16.78 -20.27
CA ASP A 153 12.89 -18.10 -20.88
C ASP A 153 12.31 -19.11 -19.88
N LYS A 154 12.07 -18.70 -18.64
CA LYS A 154 11.63 -19.61 -17.57
C LYS A 154 10.17 -20.04 -17.69
N THR A 155 9.30 -19.13 -18.09
CA THR A 155 7.83 -19.34 -18.14
C THR A 155 7.29 -19.44 -19.56
N ALA A 156 8.05 -18.99 -20.55
CA ALA A 156 7.68 -19.11 -21.96
C ALA A 156 8.93 -19.40 -22.79
N GLY A 157 8.76 -20.13 -23.88
CA GLY A 157 9.86 -20.46 -24.78
C GLY A 157 9.40 -21.17 -26.04
N SER A 158 10.37 -21.65 -26.80
CA SER A 158 10.16 -22.38 -28.04
C SER A 158 10.92 -23.70 -28.00
N ALA A 159 10.42 -24.71 -28.71
CA ALA A 159 11.06 -26.00 -28.82
C ALA A 159 10.78 -26.65 -30.19
N ILE A 160 11.55 -27.70 -30.47
CA ILE A 160 11.43 -28.51 -31.68
C ILE A 160 11.28 -29.96 -31.24
N LEU A 161 10.23 -30.64 -31.68
CA LEU A 161 10.15 -32.09 -31.67
C LEU A 161 10.73 -32.61 -32.99
N PRO A 162 11.94 -33.23 -33.00
CA PRO A 162 12.59 -33.66 -34.23
C PRO A 162 11.77 -34.72 -34.98
N ALA A 163 11.92 -34.73 -36.31
CA ALA A 163 11.34 -35.74 -37.17
C ALA A 163 11.68 -37.17 -36.71
N GLY A 164 10.73 -38.09 -36.84
CA GLY A 164 10.87 -39.48 -36.41
C GLY A 164 10.67 -39.72 -34.91
N LEU A 165 10.67 -38.67 -34.08
CA LEU A 165 10.40 -38.79 -32.64
C LEU A 165 8.92 -38.56 -32.33
N THR A 166 8.47 -39.14 -31.21
CA THR A 166 7.10 -38.97 -30.71
C THR A 166 7.00 -38.09 -29.49
N SER A 167 8.12 -37.79 -28.83
CA SER A 167 8.14 -36.94 -27.64
C SER A 167 9.48 -36.24 -27.44
N ILE A 168 9.43 -35.13 -26.72
CA ILE A 168 10.58 -34.37 -26.24
C ILE A 168 10.33 -33.91 -24.80
N THR A 169 11.39 -33.88 -24.00
CA THR A 169 11.36 -33.30 -22.65
C THR A 169 11.86 -31.86 -22.72
N ILE A 170 11.13 -30.95 -22.09
CA ILE A 170 11.47 -29.53 -21.97
C ILE A 170 11.80 -29.24 -20.52
N ASP A 171 13.00 -28.73 -20.27
CA ASP A 171 13.44 -28.30 -18.94
C ASP A 171 12.97 -26.85 -18.69
N SER A 172 12.32 -26.63 -17.54
CA SER A 172 11.88 -25.33 -17.08
C SER A 172 11.70 -25.34 -15.57
N GLU A 173 12.41 -24.44 -14.88
CA GLU A 173 12.33 -24.28 -13.42
C GLU A 173 10.91 -24.00 -12.92
N ASN A 174 10.04 -23.43 -13.77
CA ASN A 174 8.67 -23.06 -13.41
C ASN A 174 7.66 -24.18 -13.71
N ALA A 175 8.09 -25.29 -14.32
CA ALA A 175 7.23 -26.45 -14.51
C ALA A 175 6.99 -27.17 -13.17
N THR A 176 5.72 -27.42 -12.86
CA THR A 176 5.27 -28.18 -11.69
C THR A 176 4.12 -29.10 -12.08
N ASP A 177 3.76 -30.03 -11.19
CA ASP A 177 2.63 -30.95 -11.42
C ASP A 177 1.29 -30.21 -11.56
N SER A 178 1.13 -29.07 -10.86
CA SER A 178 -0.06 -28.23 -10.91
C SER A 178 -0.07 -27.22 -12.05
N ALA A 179 1.07 -26.97 -12.71
CA ALA A 179 1.17 -25.97 -13.75
C ALA A 179 0.26 -26.27 -14.94
N ARG A 180 -0.32 -25.21 -15.50
CA ARG A 180 -1.01 -25.24 -16.80
C ARG A 180 -0.01 -24.89 -17.88
N ILE A 181 0.08 -25.72 -18.90
CA ILE A 181 1.04 -25.55 -19.98
C ILE A 181 0.27 -25.46 -21.29
N TYR A 182 0.45 -24.34 -21.99
CA TYR A 182 -0.17 -24.06 -23.28
C TYR A 182 0.88 -24.25 -24.36
N LEU A 183 0.49 -24.89 -25.46
CA LEU A 183 1.34 -25.14 -26.61
C LEU A 183 0.77 -24.43 -27.83
N THR A 184 1.62 -23.80 -28.62
CA THR A 184 1.24 -23.17 -29.90
C THR A 184 2.11 -23.77 -31.00
N PRO A 185 1.55 -24.62 -31.88
CA PRO A 185 2.30 -25.16 -33.01
C PRO A 185 2.68 -24.06 -34.01
N ASN A 186 3.96 -24.02 -34.39
CA ASN A 186 4.50 -23.10 -35.39
C ASN A 186 4.83 -23.82 -36.72
N THR A 187 4.70 -25.14 -36.73
CA THR A 187 4.78 -25.97 -37.93
C THR A 187 3.42 -26.58 -38.22
N LEU A 188 2.95 -26.45 -39.47
CA LEU A 188 1.70 -27.08 -39.89
C LEU A 188 1.84 -28.61 -39.81
N SER A 189 0.95 -29.24 -39.05
CA SER A 189 0.89 -30.69 -38.89
C SER A 189 -0.55 -31.14 -38.71
N SER A 190 -0.81 -32.39 -39.06
CA SER A 190 -2.08 -33.06 -38.75
C SER A 190 -2.14 -33.61 -37.33
N LYS A 191 -1.02 -33.57 -36.58
CA LYS A 191 -0.92 -34.11 -35.22
C LYS A 191 -1.14 -33.04 -34.18
N ILE A 192 -1.77 -33.44 -33.10
CA ILE A 192 -2.00 -32.60 -31.93
C ILE A 192 -0.80 -32.76 -30.98
N LEU A 193 -0.09 -31.66 -30.71
CA LEU A 193 0.90 -31.61 -29.64
C LEU A 193 0.17 -31.66 -28.29
N THR A 194 0.60 -32.57 -27.41
CA THR A 194 -0.01 -32.76 -26.09
C THR A 194 1.07 -32.79 -25.02
N VAL A 195 0.80 -32.17 -23.87
CA VAL A 195 1.63 -32.36 -22.67
C VAL A 195 1.27 -33.71 -22.04
N THR A 196 2.19 -34.66 -22.10
CA THR A 196 1.95 -36.05 -21.68
C THR A 196 2.41 -36.34 -20.26
N ALA A 197 3.37 -35.57 -19.75
CA ALA A 197 3.84 -35.66 -18.37
C ALA A 197 4.31 -34.29 -17.88
N LYS A 198 4.20 -34.08 -16.56
CA LYS A 198 4.72 -32.92 -15.84
C LYS A 198 5.47 -33.42 -14.61
N LYS A 199 6.56 -32.76 -14.27
CA LYS A 199 7.26 -32.90 -12.99
C LYS A 199 7.88 -31.56 -12.61
N ILE A 200 8.31 -31.43 -11.37
CA ILE A 200 9.11 -30.27 -10.95
C ILE A 200 10.33 -30.14 -11.87
N GLY A 201 10.49 -28.97 -12.50
CA GLY A 201 11.64 -28.65 -13.34
C GLY A 201 11.54 -29.08 -14.81
N SER A 202 10.50 -29.82 -15.23
CA SER A 202 10.34 -30.20 -16.66
C SER A 202 8.94 -30.71 -17.03
N PHE A 203 8.66 -30.74 -18.32
CA PHE A 203 7.45 -31.36 -18.87
C PHE A 203 7.76 -32.08 -20.19
N VAL A 204 6.90 -33.03 -20.57
CA VAL A 204 7.05 -33.80 -21.80
C VAL A 204 5.95 -33.42 -22.77
N VAL A 205 6.34 -33.05 -23.99
CA VAL A 205 5.42 -32.82 -25.11
C VAL A 205 5.52 -34.00 -26.07
N GLY A 206 4.39 -34.50 -26.55
CA GLY A 206 4.37 -35.60 -27.49
C GLY A 206 3.20 -35.62 -28.46
N ILE A 207 3.32 -36.52 -29.42
CA ILE A 207 2.36 -36.86 -30.48
C ILE A 207 2.13 -38.37 -30.50
N LYS A 208 0.99 -38.80 -31.04
CA LYS A 208 0.59 -40.22 -31.04
C LYS A 208 1.42 -41.12 -31.98
N SER A 209 1.98 -40.56 -33.04
CA SER A 209 2.75 -41.28 -34.05
C SER A 209 3.84 -40.35 -34.62
N PRO A 210 5.02 -40.88 -35.00
CA PRO A 210 6.10 -40.07 -35.59
C PRO A 210 5.65 -39.27 -36.81
N GLU A 211 6.27 -38.11 -37.01
CA GLU A 211 6.15 -37.28 -38.22
C GLU A 211 7.46 -37.28 -39.01
N THR A 212 7.40 -37.03 -40.31
CA THR A 212 8.58 -37.00 -41.18
C THR A 212 9.25 -35.62 -41.26
N ILE A 213 8.69 -34.63 -40.55
CA ILE A 213 9.21 -33.26 -40.45
C ILE A 213 9.38 -32.87 -38.98
N ASP A 214 10.30 -31.95 -38.73
CA ASP A 214 10.46 -31.34 -37.41
C ASP A 214 9.21 -30.51 -37.05
N LEU A 215 8.69 -30.66 -35.84
CA LEU A 215 7.57 -29.87 -35.34
C LEU A 215 8.07 -28.79 -34.40
N LYS A 216 8.04 -27.53 -34.86
CA LYS A 216 8.34 -26.35 -34.04
C LYS A 216 7.10 -25.89 -33.30
N PHE A 217 7.25 -25.49 -32.04
CA PHE A 217 6.17 -24.96 -31.23
C PHE A 217 6.67 -24.02 -30.14
N ASP A 218 5.80 -23.11 -29.73
CA ASP A 218 5.98 -22.28 -28.55
C ASP A 218 5.22 -22.86 -27.35
N TRP A 219 5.66 -22.51 -26.15
CA TRP A 219 5.04 -22.94 -24.92
C TRP A 219 4.95 -21.80 -23.90
N LEU A 220 3.90 -21.84 -23.07
CA LEU A 220 3.66 -20.92 -21.95
C LEU A 220 3.21 -21.71 -20.72
N ILE A 221 3.85 -21.45 -19.58
CA ILE A 221 3.55 -22.04 -18.28
C ILE A 221 2.76 -21.02 -17.44
N ILE A 222 1.70 -21.46 -16.77
CA ILE A 222 0.94 -20.66 -15.80
C ILE A 222 0.82 -21.47 -14.51
N GLN A 223 1.12 -20.85 -13.37
CA GLN A 223 1.02 -21.45 -12.03
C GLN A 223 -0.26 -21.06 -11.32
#